data_AF-A0A9E5K143-F1
#
_entry.id   AF-A0A9E5K143-F1
#
_cell.length_a   1.000
_cell.length_b   1.000
_cell.length_c   1.000
_cell.angle_alpha   90.00
_cell.angle_beta   90.00
_cell.angle_gamma   90.00
#
_symmetry.space_group_name_H-M   'P 1'
#
loop_
_entity.id
_entity.type
_entity.pdbx_description
1 polymer ?
#
loop_
_entity_poly.entity_id
_entity_poly.type
_entity_poly.pdbx_seq_one_letter_code
_entity_poly.pdbx_strand_id
1 'polypeptide(L)'
;MAVDAGQRRWSWVGSIALALLTLLLARVWFLQAVTKEETDRVIAKVQSRTVKLVPERGRIFDVNGRVVADNKRVLVAAIDRRIIEDPQDRLELFLR
;
A
#
# COMPACT_ATOMS: atom_id res chain seq x y z
N MET A 1 9.32 -15.78 -58.66
CA MET A 1 9.40 -14.67 -57.70
C MET A 1 10.55 -14.96 -56.76
N ALA A 2 11.74 -14.42 -57.04
CA ALA A 2 12.90 -14.59 -56.18
C ALA A 2 12.72 -13.66 -54.97
N VAL A 3 12.32 -14.20 -53.83
CA VAL A 3 12.34 -13.44 -52.58
C VAL A 3 13.80 -13.19 -52.25
N ASP A 4 14.23 -11.94 -52.34
CA ASP A 4 15.59 -11.54 -52.05
C ASP A 4 16.02 -12.08 -50.68
N ALA A 5 17.24 -12.62 -50.61
CA ALA A 5 17.75 -13.23 -49.38
C ALA A 5 17.76 -12.24 -48.21
N GLY A 6 17.91 -10.94 -48.50
CA GLY A 6 17.75 -9.86 -47.53
C GLY A 6 16.31 -9.72 -47.01
N GLN A 7 15.32 -9.70 -47.91
CA GLN A 7 13.90 -9.56 -47.54
C GLN A 7 13.42 -10.73 -46.68
N ARG A 8 13.87 -11.96 -46.98
CA ARG A 8 13.55 -13.13 -46.17
C ARG A 8 14.08 -13.00 -44.73
N ARG A 9 15.28 -12.47 -44.53
CA ARG A 9 15.88 -12.28 -43.19
C ARG A 9 15.12 -11.24 -42.37
N TRP A 10 14.75 -10.12 -42.98
CA TRP A 10 13.95 -9.08 -42.31
C TRP A 10 12.55 -9.57 -41.93
N SER A 11 11.90 -10.35 -42.80
CA SER A 11 10.63 -11.00 -42.45
C SER A 11 10.76 -11.92 -41.24
N TRP A 12 11.82 -12.73 -41.17
CA TRP A 12 12.08 -13.60 -40.02
C TRP A 12 12.29 -12.82 -38.71
N VAL A 13 13.11 -11.78 -38.74
CA VAL A 13 13.34 -10.92 -37.57
C VAL A 13 12.04 -10.24 -37.13
N GLY A 14 11.24 -9.75 -38.08
CA GLY A 14 9.92 -9.15 -37.80
C GLY A 14 8.96 -10.15 -37.15
N SER A 15 8.90 -11.38 -37.65
CA SER A 15 8.07 -12.44 -37.05
C SER A 15 8.50 -12.78 -35.63
N ILE A 16 9.81 -12.88 -35.37
CA ILE A 16 10.34 -13.15 -34.03
C ILE A 16 10.00 -11.99 -33.08
N ALA A 17 10.20 -10.75 -33.51
CA ALA A 17 9.86 -9.57 -32.73
C ALA A 17 8.36 -9.53 -32.37
N LEU A 18 7.49 -9.85 -33.33
CA LEU A 18 6.05 -9.90 -33.11
C LEU A 18 5.63 -11.02 -32.15
N ALA A 19 6.29 -12.19 -32.23
CA ALA A 19 6.06 -13.30 -31.30
C ALA A 19 6.45 -12.91 -29.86
N LEU A 20 7.62 -12.29 -29.68
CA LEU A 20 8.09 -11.80 -28.38
C LEU A 20 7.17 -10.71 -27.81
N LEU A 21 6.72 -9.77 -28.66
CA LEU A 21 5.78 -8.72 -28.26
C LEU A 21 4.46 -9.34 -27.77
N THR A 22 3.90 -10.28 -28.52
CA THR A 22 2.66 -10.98 -28.15
C THR A 22 2.81 -11.69 -26.81
N LEU A 23 3.95 -12.34 -26.55
CA LEU A 23 4.22 -13.00 -25.27
C LEU A 23 4.29 -12.00 -24.10
N LEU A 24 4.95 -10.85 -24.29
CA LEU A 24 5.03 -9.80 -23.27
C LEU A 24 3.65 -9.19 -22.99
N LEU A 25 2.86 -8.93 -24.03
CA LEU A 25 1.50 -8.42 -23.88
C LEU A 25 0.61 -9.41 -23.13
N ALA A 26 0.69 -10.71 -23.45
CA ALA A 26 -0.01 -11.75 -22.71
C ALA A 26 0.43 -11.79 -21.24
N ARG A 27 1.73 -11.63 -20.96
CA ARG A 27 2.26 -11.58 -19.59
C ARG A 27 1.73 -10.38 -18.81
N VAL A 28 1.73 -9.19 -19.41
CA VAL A 28 1.19 -7.98 -18.80
C VAL A 28 -0.31 -8.14 -18.56
N TRP A 29 -1.06 -8.64 -19.55
CA TRP A 29 -2.48 -8.90 -19.43
C TRP A 29 -2.80 -9.85 -18.27
N PHE A 30 -2.04 -10.95 -18.12
CA PHE A 30 -2.22 -11.89 -17.01
C PHE A 30 -2.10 -11.20 -15.64
N LEU A 31 -1.02 -10.42 -15.45
CA LEU A 31 -0.81 -9.67 -14.20
C LEU A 31 -1.91 -8.62 -13.96
N GLN A 32 -2.43 -8.02 -15.03
CA GLN A 32 -3.40 -6.92 -14.98
C GLN A 32 -4.86 -7.37 -15.01
N ALA A 33 -5.19 -8.60 -15.35
CA ALA A 33 -6.58 -9.06 -15.46
C ALA A 33 -6.86 -10.22 -14.50
N VAL A 34 -5.92 -11.15 -14.36
CA VAL A 34 -6.09 -12.35 -13.53
C VAL A 34 -5.61 -12.09 -12.09
N THR A 35 -4.48 -11.41 -11.91
CA THR A 35 -3.89 -11.16 -10.57
C THR A 35 -4.38 -9.86 -9.91
N LYS A 36 -5.27 -9.11 -10.56
CA LYS A 36 -5.77 -7.82 -10.02
C LYS A 36 -6.40 -7.98 -8.63
N GLU A 37 -7.26 -8.98 -8.46
CA GLU A 37 -7.98 -9.16 -7.20
C GLU A 37 -7.07 -9.55 -6.02
N GLU A 38 -5.99 -10.31 -6.26
CA GLU A 38 -4.99 -10.59 -5.24
C GLU A 38 -4.13 -9.35 -4.93
N THR A 39 -3.78 -8.57 -5.95
CA THR A 39 -2.96 -7.36 -5.80
C THR A 39 -3.71 -6.27 -5.03
N ASP A 40 -4.98 -6.05 -5.32
CA ASP A 40 -5.82 -5.06 -4.62
C ASP A 40 -6.02 -5.42 -3.14
N ARG A 41 -6.19 -6.73 -2.85
CA ARG A 41 -6.25 -7.24 -1.46
C ARG A 41 -4.92 -7.05 -0.73
N VAL A 42 -3.79 -7.16 -1.44
CA VAL A 42 -2.46 -6.89 -0.87
C VAL A 42 -2.28 -5.39 -0.64
N ILE A 43 -2.65 -4.51 -1.58
CA ILE A 43 -2.54 -3.05 -1.39
C ILE A 43 -3.40 -2.59 -0.20
N ALA A 44 -4.64 -3.08 -0.08
CA ALA A 44 -5.51 -2.80 1.05
C ALA A 44 -4.94 -3.32 2.39
N LYS A 45 -4.26 -4.48 2.39
CA LYS A 45 -3.59 -5.04 3.58
C LYS A 45 -2.23 -4.38 3.89
N VAL A 46 -1.51 -3.91 2.89
CA VAL A 46 -0.17 -3.28 3.00
C VAL A 46 -0.27 -1.82 3.44
N GLN A 47 -1.46 -1.23 3.43
CA GLN A 47 -1.75 -0.05 4.25
C GLN A 47 -1.63 -0.31 5.77
N SER A 48 -1.23 -1.52 6.19
CA SER A 48 -0.75 -1.79 7.55
C SER A 48 0.56 -1.04 7.80
N ARG A 49 0.43 0.19 8.30
CA ARG A 49 1.55 0.95 8.84
C ARG A 49 2.18 0.17 9.99
N THR A 50 3.47 -0.13 9.89
CA THR A 50 4.24 -0.64 11.03
C THR A 50 4.37 0.48 12.07
N VAL A 51 3.58 0.39 13.14
CA VAL A 51 3.70 1.30 14.29
C VAL A 51 4.65 0.67 15.28
N LYS A 52 5.79 1.33 15.53
CA LYS A 52 6.72 0.91 16.58
C LYS A 52 6.05 1.12 17.94
N LEU A 53 5.68 0.03 18.60
CA LEU A 53 5.24 0.07 19.99
C LEU A 53 6.47 0.30 20.87
N VAL A 54 6.53 1.45 21.54
CA VAL A 54 7.56 1.70 22.54
C VAL A 54 7.28 0.81 23.76
N PRO A 55 8.31 0.20 24.37
CA PRO A 55 8.11 -0.60 25.58
C PRO A 55 7.62 0.29 26.72
N GLU A 56 6.81 -0.29 27.61
CA GLU A 56 6.40 0.37 28.85
C GLU A 56 7.63 0.55 29.77
N ARG A 57 7.75 1.69 30.46
CA ARG A 57 8.89 1.97 31.34
C ARG A 57 8.86 1.07 32.57
N GLY A 58 10.02 0.68 33.12
CA GLY A 58 10.06 -0.06 34.37
C GLY A 58 9.39 0.68 35.53
N ARG A 59 8.77 -0.08 36.45
CA ARG A 59 8.21 0.44 37.71
C ARG A 59 9.32 0.80 38.68
N ILE A 60 9.17 1.91 39.40
CA ILE A 60 10.11 2.35 40.44
C ILE A 60 9.55 1.95 41.80
N PHE A 61 10.37 1.29 42.60
CA PHE A 61 10.02 0.84 43.95
C PHE A 61 10.84 1.60 45.00
N ASP A 62 10.22 1.90 46.13
CA ASP A 62 10.91 2.33 47.34
C ASP A 62 11.64 1.14 48.00
N VAL A 63 12.50 1.40 48.98
CA VAL A 63 13.23 0.38 49.78
C VAL A 63 12.31 -0.65 50.44
N ASN A 64 11.05 -0.27 50.69
CA ASN A 64 10.02 -1.13 51.27
C ASN A 64 9.22 -1.92 50.20
N GLY A 65 9.62 -1.88 48.93
CA GLY A 65 8.93 -2.56 47.82
C GLY A 65 7.61 -1.91 47.39
N ARG A 66 7.32 -0.69 47.85
CA ARG A 66 6.12 0.07 47.43
C ARG A 66 6.36 0.73 46.08
N VAL A 67 5.36 0.70 45.19
CA VAL A 67 5.45 1.34 43.87
C VAL A 67 5.39 2.87 44.04
N VAL A 68 6.44 3.55 43.63
CA VAL A 68 6.56 5.02 43.63
C VAL A 68 6.21 5.61 42.28
N ALA A 69 6.53 4.90 41.18
CA ALA A 69 6.15 5.30 39.83
C ALA A 69 5.75 4.09 38.99
N ASP A 70 4.63 4.22 38.28
CA ASP A 70 4.08 3.21 37.37
C ASP A 70 3.54 3.87 36.10
N ASN A 71 3.38 3.09 35.03
CA ASN A 71 2.70 3.55 33.83
C ASN A 71 1.19 3.29 33.96
N LYS A 72 0.39 4.21 33.44
CA LYS A 72 -1.06 4.02 33.28
C LYS A 72 -1.43 4.25 31.83
N ARG A 73 -2.26 3.38 31.27
CA ARG A 73 -2.85 3.60 29.95
C ARG A 73 -3.91 4.70 30.08
N VAL A 74 -3.74 5.75 29.29
CA VAL A 74 -4.69 6.86 29.20
C VAL A 74 -5.21 6.94 27.78
N LEU A 75 -6.52 7.12 27.64
CA LEU A 75 -7.13 7.43 26.36
C LEU A 75 -7.16 8.94 26.20
N VAL A 76 -6.46 9.45 25.19
CA VAL A 76 -6.45 10.88 24.86
C VAL A 76 -7.15 11.07 23.52
N ALA A 77 -8.28 11.76 23.52
CA ALA A 77 -8.94 12.21 22.31
C ALA A 77 -8.49 13.65 22.00
N ALA A 78 -7.78 13.84 20.90
CA ALA A 78 -7.38 15.16 20.42
C ALA A 78 -8.27 15.56 19.24
N ILE A 79 -8.81 16.77 19.30
CA ILE A 79 -9.63 17.35 18.22
C ILE A 79 -8.88 18.56 17.70
N ASP A 80 -8.58 18.58 16.40
CA ASP A 80 -8.08 19.78 15.74
C ASP A 80 -9.26 20.75 15.52
N ARG A 81 -9.15 21.93 16.13
CA ARG A 81 -10.21 22.95 16.08
C ARG A 81 -10.40 23.54 14.69
N ARG A 82 -9.36 23.50 13.83
CA ARG A 82 -9.42 24.05 12.46
C ARG A 82 -10.43 23.32 11.58
N ILE A 83 -10.67 22.04 11.86
CA ILE A 83 -11.64 21.20 11.13
C ILE A 83 -13.09 21.58 11.44
N ILE A 84 -13.32 22.35 12.51
CA ILE A 84 -14.65 22.72 13.03
C ILE A 84 -14.84 24.23 12.95
N GLU A 85 -13.99 24.95 12.23
CA GLU A 85 -14.04 26.40 12.15
C GLU A 85 -15.16 26.86 11.20
N ASP A 86 -15.30 26.21 10.04
CA ASP A 86 -16.34 26.54 9.05
C ASP A 86 -17.71 25.98 9.47
N PRO A 87 -18.75 26.84 9.55
CA PRO A 87 -20.13 26.41 9.77
C PRO A 87 -20.65 25.37 8.75
N GLN A 88 -20.19 25.40 7.50
CA GLN A 88 -20.62 24.45 6.47
C GLN A 88 -20.04 23.05 6.72
N ASP A 89 -18.74 22.95 6.97
CA ASP A 89 -18.05 21.68 7.29
C ASP A 89 -18.63 21.01 8.54
N ARG A 90 -19.03 21.82 9.52
CA ARG A 90 -19.71 21.34 10.73
C ARG A 90 -21.05 20.69 10.41
N LEU A 91 -21.83 21.28 9.50
CA LEU A 91 -23.15 20.78 9.16
C LEU A 91 -23.04 19.41 8.48
N GLU A 92 -22.09 19.26 7.56
CA GLU A 92 -21.81 17.98 6.89
C GLU A 92 -21.37 16.88 7.86
N LEU A 93 -20.58 17.22 8.89
CA LEU A 93 -20.10 16.28 9.92
C LEU A 93 -21.23 15.62 10.73
N PHE A 94 -22.36 16.30 10.93
CA PHE A 94 -23.50 15.81 11.73
C PHE A 94 -24.62 15.18 10.90
N LEU A 95 -24.49 15.11 9.57
CA LEU A 95 -25.51 14.54 8.67
C LEU A 95 -25.29 13.05 8.35
N ARG A 96 -24.32 12.39 9.00
CA ARG A 96 -23.94 10.99 8.76
C ARG A 96 -24.14 10.12 10.00
#